data_AF-A0A4P9W8V9-F1
#
_entry.id   AF-A0A4P9W8V9-F1
#
_cell.length_a   1.000
_cell.length_b   1.000
_cell.length_c   1.000
_cell.angle_alpha   90.00
_cell.angle_beta   90.00
_cell.angle_gamma   90.00
#
_symmetry.space_group_name_H-M   'P 1'
#
loop_
_entity.id
_entity.type
_entity.pdbx_description
1 polymer ?
#
loop_
_entity_poly.entity_id
_entity_poly.type
_entity_poly.pdbx_seq_one_letter_code
_entity_poly.pdbx_strand_id
1 'polypeptide(L)'
;MTANPNEVITLIFENHSGIPGATLQSLFQAAGLINSLYTPASATAAWPTLGSMVSSGKRLVVFSDVLNATSAQPWVLGYTDYITENTYENFAPNPTFGCEASRPAGIRRGLTLLNHQLNTLLIPATATSDAAYFPDYTDRAITNSAASIAAHVAKCTAQNIFVNFIEVDFGQTGDVIASVDTINGVSRPKTLAVANGTAPAAASSVPSQTPSTSGTSAGAVMGLAGLLGTAVAARLIVVSLGFL
;
A
#
# COMPACT_ATOMS: atom_id res chain seq x y z
N MET A 1 2.53 -4.40 16.68
CA MET A 1 3.54 -3.32 16.86
C MET A 1 4.34 -3.41 18.17
N THR A 2 3.83 -4.05 19.23
CA THR A 2 4.57 -4.26 20.50
C THR A 2 5.77 -5.21 20.35
N ALA A 3 5.60 -6.33 19.64
CA ALA A 3 6.68 -7.30 19.41
C ALA A 3 7.78 -6.78 18.46
N ASN A 4 7.47 -5.77 17.65
CA ASN A 4 8.40 -5.15 16.71
C ASN A 4 8.50 -3.63 16.98
N PRO A 5 9.28 -3.21 18.00
CA PRO A 5 9.34 -1.81 18.42
C PRO A 5 10.01 -0.89 17.38
N ASN A 6 10.84 -1.45 16.49
CA ASN A 6 11.60 -0.69 15.49
C ASN A 6 10.92 -0.61 14.12
N GLU A 7 9.71 -1.14 13.97
CA GLU A 7 8.97 -1.13 12.71
C GLU A 7 8.06 0.10 12.62
N VAL A 8 8.02 0.70 11.43
CA VAL A 8 7.05 1.73 11.04
C VAL A 8 6.08 1.08 10.06
N ILE A 9 4.79 1.30 10.26
CA ILE A 9 3.73 0.74 9.45
C ILE A 9 2.99 1.88 8.76
N THR A 10 2.75 1.74 7.47
CA THR A 10 1.83 2.59 6.73
C THR A 10 0.64 1.74 6.34
N LEU A 11 -0.57 2.22 6.56
CA LEU A 11 -1.80 1.63 6.06
C LEU A 11 -2.38 2.53 4.99
N ILE A 12 -2.74 1.96 3.85
CA ILE A 12 -3.45 2.66 2.77
C ILE A 12 -4.80 1.95 2.63
N PHE A 13 -5.87 2.64 3.02
CA PHE A 13 -7.22 2.12 2.94
C PHE A 13 -7.84 2.46 1.59
N GLU A 14 -8.25 1.42 0.88
CA GLU A 14 -9.26 1.54 -0.16
C GLU A 14 -10.63 1.58 0.52
N ASN A 15 -11.11 2.78 0.76
CA ASN A 15 -12.30 3.12 1.52
C ASN A 15 -13.47 3.45 0.59
N HIS A 16 -13.67 2.65 -0.45
CA HIS A 16 -14.70 2.90 -1.46
C HIS A 16 -16.11 3.04 -0.86
N SER A 17 -16.42 2.28 0.19
CA SER A 17 -17.70 2.36 0.92
C SER A 17 -17.83 3.59 1.84
N GLY A 18 -16.81 4.45 1.92
CA GLY A 18 -16.83 5.67 2.71
C GLY A 18 -16.96 5.40 4.21
N ILE A 19 -16.23 4.44 4.76
CA ILE A 19 -16.19 4.15 6.20
C ILE A 19 -15.76 5.44 6.95
N PRO A 20 -16.56 5.92 7.92
CA PRO A 20 -16.24 7.13 8.66
C PRO A 20 -14.99 6.99 9.53
N GLY A 21 -14.25 8.09 9.69
CA GLY A 21 -13.07 8.17 10.55
C GLY A 21 -13.36 7.81 12.02
N ALA A 22 -14.57 8.07 12.52
CA ALA A 22 -14.99 7.67 13.87
C ALA A 22 -15.04 6.13 14.04
N THR A 23 -15.40 5.40 12.99
CA THR A 23 -15.36 3.93 12.97
C THR A 23 -13.91 3.45 13.03
N LEU A 24 -13.02 4.03 12.21
CA LEU A 24 -11.58 3.74 12.26
C LEU A 24 -10.99 4.06 13.64
N GLN A 25 -11.35 5.19 14.24
CA GLN A 25 -10.91 5.57 15.58
C GLN A 25 -11.30 4.52 16.62
N SER A 26 -12.53 4.03 16.59
CA SER A 26 -13.00 3.00 17.52
C SER A 26 -12.21 1.70 17.37
N LEU A 27 -11.96 1.26 16.13
CA LEU A 27 -11.16 0.07 15.84
C LEU A 27 -9.70 0.24 16.27
N PHE A 28 -9.09 1.39 15.99
CA PHE A 28 -7.71 1.68 16.35
C PHE A 28 -7.54 1.82 17.86
N GLN A 29 -8.56 2.31 18.57
CA GLN A 29 -8.59 2.34 20.03
C GLN A 29 -8.67 0.94 20.61
N ALA A 30 -9.57 0.09 20.11
CA ALA A 30 -9.67 -1.31 20.53
C ALA A 30 -8.37 -2.09 20.28
N ALA A 31 -7.67 -1.78 19.19
CA ALA A 31 -6.36 -2.37 18.86
C ALA A 31 -5.18 -1.75 19.61
N GLY A 32 -5.38 -0.70 20.42
CA GLY A 32 -4.31 -0.01 21.14
C GLY A 32 -3.35 0.79 20.25
N LEU A 33 -3.79 1.18 19.05
CA LEU A 33 -2.95 1.83 18.02
C LEU A 33 -2.94 3.37 18.11
N ILE A 34 -3.87 3.98 18.86
CA ILE A 34 -4.06 5.44 18.90
C ILE A 34 -2.76 6.19 19.20
N ASN A 35 -1.97 5.70 20.17
CA ASN A 35 -0.72 6.34 20.57
C ASN A 35 0.39 6.23 19.50
N SER A 36 0.27 5.29 18.57
CA SER A 36 1.24 5.07 17.49
C SER A 36 1.00 5.93 16.25
N LEU A 37 -0.17 6.59 16.15
CA LEU A 37 -0.56 7.37 14.99
C LEU A 37 0.31 8.61 14.78
N TYR A 38 0.85 8.75 13.57
CA TYR A 38 1.56 9.93 13.11
C TYR A 38 0.64 10.83 12.28
N THR A 39 0.66 12.12 12.57
CA THR A 39 -0.05 13.16 11.82
C THR A 39 0.97 14.20 11.34
N PRO A 40 1.17 14.36 10.02
CA PRO A 40 1.99 15.44 9.49
C PRO A 40 1.29 16.80 9.68
N ALA A 41 2.08 17.87 9.75
CA ALA A 41 1.53 19.24 9.91
C ALA A 41 0.76 19.72 8.68
N SER A 42 1.15 19.27 7.49
CA SER A 42 0.49 19.53 6.20
C SER A 42 0.93 18.52 5.14
N ALA A 43 0.26 18.52 3.99
CA ALA A 43 0.64 17.73 2.81
C ALA A 43 2.03 18.06 2.23
N THR A 44 2.54 19.25 2.52
CA THR A 44 3.84 19.73 2.03
C THR A 44 4.92 19.72 3.11
N ALA A 45 4.58 19.33 4.34
CA ALA A 45 5.54 19.23 5.42
C ALA A 45 6.58 18.13 5.12
N ALA A 46 7.83 18.37 5.51
CA ALA A 46 8.87 17.37 5.39
C ALA A 46 8.55 16.16 6.31
N TRP A 47 8.66 14.96 5.75
CA TRP A 47 8.47 13.73 6.52
C TRP A 47 9.65 13.52 7.48
N PRO A 48 9.39 13.05 8.72
CA PRO A 48 10.45 12.65 9.62
C PRO A 48 11.19 11.43 9.07
N THR A 49 12.42 11.22 9.53
CA THR A 49 13.11 9.96 9.27
C THR A 49 12.41 8.81 9.99
N LEU A 50 12.57 7.58 9.49
CA LEU A 50 12.04 6.38 10.16
C LEU A 50 12.61 6.23 11.57
N GLY A 51 13.89 6.56 11.79
CA GLY A 51 14.50 6.54 13.12
C GLY A 51 13.83 7.52 14.09
N SER A 52 13.44 8.70 13.62
CA SER A 52 12.67 9.68 14.42
C SER A 52 11.25 9.20 14.71
N MET A 53 10.58 8.55 13.75
CA MET A 53 9.27 7.93 13.96
C MET A 53 9.33 6.81 14.99
N VAL A 54 10.36 5.96 14.92
CA VAL A 54 10.62 4.90 15.91
C VAL A 54 10.84 5.51 17.30
N SER A 55 11.74 6.50 17.39
CA SER A 55 12.11 7.13 18.67
C SER A 55 10.95 7.87 19.33
N SER A 56 10.04 8.47 18.55
CA SER A 56 8.85 9.17 19.05
C SER A 56 7.68 8.25 19.39
N GLY A 57 7.75 6.97 19.00
CA GLY A 57 6.64 6.03 19.07
C GLY A 57 5.53 6.28 18.05
N LYS A 58 5.60 7.34 17.24
CA LYS A 58 4.64 7.66 16.17
C LYS A 58 4.98 6.88 14.89
N ARG A 59 4.70 5.58 14.93
CA ARG A 59 5.13 4.58 13.96
C ARG A 59 4.01 4.07 13.04
N LEU A 60 2.83 4.67 13.07
CA LEU A 60 1.69 4.28 12.24
C LEU A 60 1.20 5.47 11.40
N VAL A 61 1.27 5.36 10.09
CA VAL A 61 0.73 6.33 9.13
C VAL A 61 -0.51 5.74 8.46
N VAL A 62 -1.55 6.54 8.29
CA VAL A 62 -2.82 6.07 7.70
C VAL A 62 -3.24 6.97 6.56
N PHE A 63 -3.39 6.39 5.37
CA PHE A 63 -3.97 7.02 4.19
C PHE A 63 -5.33 6.39 3.87
N SER A 64 -6.21 7.17 3.24
CA SER A 64 -7.51 6.73 2.74
C SER A 64 -7.74 7.36 1.36
N ASP A 65 -8.10 6.55 0.35
CA ASP A 65 -8.43 7.03 -1.00
C ASP A 65 -9.69 7.92 -1.02
N VAL A 66 -10.70 7.55 -0.23
CA VAL A 66 -11.90 8.33 0.06
C VAL A 66 -11.80 8.84 1.49
N LEU A 67 -11.59 10.14 1.64
CA LEU A 67 -11.47 10.77 2.95
C LEU A 67 -12.86 11.02 3.55
N ASN A 68 -13.26 10.16 4.50
CA ASN A 68 -14.47 10.37 5.33
C ASN A 68 -14.11 10.56 6.82
N ALA A 69 -13.05 11.31 7.09
CA ALA A 69 -12.60 11.69 8.42
C ALA A 69 -12.85 13.18 8.67
N THR A 70 -12.97 13.57 9.95
CA THR A 70 -13.15 14.96 10.35
C THR A 70 -11.91 15.48 11.06
N SER A 71 -11.93 16.75 11.51
CA SER A 71 -10.88 17.31 12.38
C SER A 71 -10.68 16.53 13.69
N ALA A 72 -11.61 15.66 14.09
CA ALA A 72 -11.43 14.75 15.22
C ALA A 72 -10.50 13.55 14.92
N GLN A 73 -10.22 13.25 13.65
CA GLN A 73 -9.28 12.20 13.23
C GLN A 73 -8.25 12.74 12.22
N PRO A 74 -7.43 13.74 12.62
CA PRO A 74 -6.50 14.42 11.71
C PRO A 74 -5.37 13.49 11.21
N TRP A 75 -5.23 12.30 11.80
CA TRP A 75 -4.30 11.24 11.41
C TRP A 75 -4.76 10.39 10.23
N VAL A 76 -6.02 10.51 9.78
CA VAL A 76 -6.48 9.88 8.54
C VAL A 76 -6.18 10.83 7.40
N LEU A 77 -5.20 10.49 6.57
CA LEU A 77 -4.68 11.34 5.51
C LEU A 77 -5.37 11.02 4.18
N GLY A 78 -5.77 12.05 3.43
CA GLY A 78 -6.27 11.86 2.06
C GLY A 78 -5.15 11.34 1.17
N TYR A 79 -5.33 10.16 0.56
CA TYR A 79 -4.27 9.49 -0.21
C TYR A 79 -3.66 10.39 -1.30
N THR A 80 -4.50 11.01 -2.13
CA THR A 80 -4.08 11.86 -3.26
C THR A 80 -3.56 13.24 -2.87
N ASP A 81 -3.65 13.61 -1.58
CA ASP A 81 -3.05 14.83 -1.06
C ASP A 81 -1.55 14.64 -0.78
N TYR A 82 -1.13 13.41 -0.44
CA TYR A 82 0.23 13.11 0.01
C TYR A 82 1.00 12.17 -0.94
N ILE A 83 0.29 11.33 -1.69
CA ILE A 83 0.86 10.31 -2.57
C ILE A 83 0.46 10.61 -4.01
N THR A 84 1.46 10.56 -4.90
CA THR A 84 1.25 10.45 -6.34
C THR A 84 1.53 9.02 -6.76
N GLU A 85 0.73 8.51 -7.68
CA GLU A 85 1.02 7.25 -8.36
C GLU A 85 1.08 7.39 -9.87
N ASN A 86 1.78 6.46 -10.51
CA ASN A 86 1.69 6.21 -11.94
C ASN A 86 0.40 5.44 -12.29
N THR A 87 0.15 5.26 -13.58
CA THR A 87 -1.05 4.54 -14.02
C THR A 87 -1.04 3.09 -13.56
N TYR A 88 -2.21 2.60 -13.14
CA TYR A 88 -2.46 1.17 -12.91
C TYR A 88 -2.88 0.45 -14.21
N GLU A 89 -3.08 1.17 -15.31
CA GLU A 89 -3.49 0.66 -16.63
C GLU A 89 -2.31 0.06 -17.42
N ASN A 90 -1.66 -0.95 -16.84
CA ASN A 90 -0.63 -1.72 -17.51
C ASN A 90 -1.25 -3.03 -18.01
N PHE A 91 -1.15 -3.31 -19.31
CA PHE A 91 -1.86 -4.45 -19.94
C PHE A 91 -0.91 -5.47 -20.58
N ALA A 92 -1.23 -6.75 -20.40
CA ALA A 92 -0.54 -7.86 -21.05
C ALA A 92 -0.77 -7.84 -22.57
N PRO A 93 0.15 -8.41 -23.38
CA PRO A 93 1.40 -9.07 -22.99
C PRO A 93 2.61 -8.13 -22.88
N ASN A 94 2.45 -6.84 -23.17
CA ASN A 94 3.56 -5.88 -23.28
C ASN A 94 3.39 -4.75 -22.26
N PRO A 95 3.66 -4.98 -20.96
CA PRO A 95 3.56 -3.93 -19.95
C PRO A 95 4.52 -2.78 -20.25
N THR A 96 3.99 -1.55 -20.22
CA THR A 96 4.82 -0.34 -20.23
C THR A 96 4.69 0.40 -18.91
N PHE A 97 5.47 -0.03 -17.92
CA PHE A 97 5.52 0.65 -16.62
C PHE A 97 6.07 2.08 -16.78
N GLY A 98 5.18 3.06 -16.61
CA GLY A 98 5.47 4.49 -16.69
C GLY A 98 5.71 5.11 -15.32
N CYS A 99 6.32 6.30 -15.30
CA CYS A 99 6.59 7.04 -14.07
C CYS A 99 5.71 8.29 -13.93
N GLU A 100 4.88 8.60 -14.93
CA GLU A 100 4.08 9.83 -15.00
C GLU A 100 3.08 9.94 -13.86
N ALA A 101 2.81 11.17 -13.39
CA ALA A 101 1.81 11.39 -12.35
C ALA A 101 0.41 11.17 -12.93
N SER A 102 -0.19 10.02 -12.63
CA SER A 102 -1.53 9.64 -13.11
C SER A 102 -2.62 10.02 -12.11
N ARG A 103 -2.35 9.84 -10.81
CA ARG A 103 -3.31 10.16 -9.75
C ARG A 103 -2.60 10.85 -8.58
N PRO A 104 -2.89 12.14 -8.33
CA PRO A 104 -3.62 13.08 -9.20
C PRO A 104 -2.87 13.36 -10.51
N ALA A 105 -3.60 13.51 -11.62
CA ALA A 105 -3.03 13.67 -12.96
C ALA A 105 -2.15 14.94 -13.05
N GLY A 106 -0.91 14.76 -13.51
CA GLY A 106 0.06 15.84 -13.70
C GLY A 106 0.59 16.48 -12.41
N ILE A 107 0.20 16.00 -11.23
CA ILE A 107 0.56 16.60 -9.94
C ILE A 107 1.42 15.63 -9.13
N ARG A 108 2.65 16.06 -8.81
CA ARG A 108 3.56 15.34 -7.91
C ARG A 108 3.33 15.73 -6.45
N ARG A 109 3.26 14.75 -5.57
CA ARG A 109 3.18 14.88 -4.11
C ARG A 109 4.49 14.49 -3.44
N GLY A 110 4.55 14.66 -2.12
CA GLY A 110 5.75 14.38 -1.32
C GLY A 110 6.12 12.90 -1.26
N LEU A 111 5.19 11.99 -1.56
CA LEU A 111 5.42 10.55 -1.63
C LEU A 111 5.02 10.01 -3.01
N THR A 112 5.72 8.97 -3.48
CA THR A 112 5.41 8.29 -4.75
C THR A 112 5.10 6.80 -4.53
N LEU A 113 3.99 6.34 -5.07
CA LEU A 113 3.65 4.92 -5.22
C LEU A 113 3.83 4.51 -6.69
N LEU A 114 4.46 3.36 -6.92
CA LEU A 114 4.53 2.74 -8.24
C LEU A 114 3.56 1.57 -8.33
N ASN A 115 2.53 1.73 -9.13
CA ASN A 115 1.74 0.66 -9.71
C ASN A 115 2.65 -0.19 -10.61
N HIS A 116 3.02 -1.37 -10.12
CA HIS A 116 3.83 -2.38 -10.79
C HIS A 116 3.09 -3.73 -10.89
N GLN A 117 1.87 -3.65 -11.40
CA GLN A 117 1.00 -4.78 -11.66
C GLN A 117 0.63 -4.84 -13.14
N LEU A 118 0.24 -6.03 -13.61
CA LEU A 118 -0.16 -6.27 -14.99
C LEU A 118 -1.61 -6.74 -15.02
N ASN A 119 -2.39 -6.24 -15.98
CA ASN A 119 -3.78 -6.63 -16.17
C ASN A 119 -3.96 -7.40 -17.47
N THR A 120 -4.82 -8.41 -17.43
CA THR A 120 -5.22 -9.20 -18.60
C THR A 120 -6.67 -8.94 -18.94
N LEU A 121 -6.95 -8.78 -20.24
CA LEU A 121 -8.29 -8.55 -20.75
C LEU A 121 -9.15 -9.79 -20.51
N LEU A 122 -10.27 -9.62 -19.81
CA LEU A 122 -11.27 -10.66 -19.62
C LEU A 122 -12.42 -10.51 -20.62
N ILE A 123 -12.98 -9.30 -20.71
CA ILE A 123 -14.12 -9.01 -21.59
C ILE A 123 -13.72 -7.84 -22.49
N PRO A 124 -13.68 -8.02 -23.83
CA PRO A 124 -13.46 -6.91 -24.75
C PRO A 124 -14.55 -5.85 -24.64
N ALA A 125 -14.19 -4.59 -24.84
CA ALA A 125 -15.17 -3.52 -24.97
C ALA A 125 -16.10 -3.79 -26.18
N THR A 126 -17.33 -3.32 -26.07
CA THR A 126 -18.31 -3.31 -27.16
C THR A 126 -18.71 -1.87 -27.49
N ALA A 127 -19.60 -1.68 -28.46
CA ALA A 127 -20.17 -0.35 -28.74
C ALA A 127 -20.96 0.22 -27.55
N THR A 128 -21.36 -0.59 -26.58
CA THR A 128 -22.20 -0.20 -25.44
C THR A 128 -21.63 -0.56 -24.07
N SER A 129 -20.43 -1.12 -24.00
CA SER A 129 -19.80 -1.51 -22.72
C SER A 129 -18.28 -1.34 -22.75
N ASP A 130 -17.73 -0.96 -21.61
CA ASP A 130 -16.28 -0.91 -21.41
C ASP A 130 -15.67 -2.31 -21.34
N ALA A 131 -14.36 -2.37 -21.58
CA ALA A 131 -13.59 -3.59 -21.38
C ALA A 131 -13.47 -3.91 -19.88
N ALA A 132 -13.52 -5.21 -19.55
CA ALA A 132 -13.23 -5.69 -18.20
C ALA A 132 -11.86 -6.35 -18.18
N TYR A 133 -11.06 -6.00 -17.17
CA TYR A 133 -9.72 -6.51 -16.96
C TYR A 133 -9.61 -7.17 -15.58
N PHE A 134 -8.67 -8.09 -15.45
CA PHE A 134 -8.32 -8.73 -14.18
C PHE A 134 -6.81 -8.71 -13.97
N PRO A 135 -6.33 -8.76 -12.71
CA PRO A 135 -4.92 -8.98 -12.41
C PRO A 135 -4.37 -10.18 -13.19
N ASP A 136 -3.26 -9.97 -13.89
CA ASP A 136 -2.64 -11.01 -14.68
C ASP A 136 -2.02 -12.07 -13.76
N TYR A 137 -2.70 -13.20 -13.69
CA TYR A 137 -2.22 -14.34 -12.90
C TYR A 137 -1.12 -15.11 -13.64
N THR A 138 -1.10 -15.12 -14.98
CA THR A 138 -0.22 -16.00 -15.75
C THR A 138 1.25 -15.62 -15.57
N ASP A 139 1.56 -14.33 -15.77
CA ASP A 139 2.92 -13.79 -15.78
C ASP A 139 3.26 -13.09 -14.46
N ARG A 140 2.45 -13.21 -13.41
CA ARG A 140 2.69 -12.63 -12.07
C ARG A 140 4.10 -12.86 -11.53
N ALA A 141 4.72 -14.02 -11.77
CA ALA A 141 6.09 -14.31 -11.33
C ALA A 141 7.15 -13.52 -12.12
N ILE A 142 6.87 -13.24 -13.39
CA ILE A 142 7.71 -12.43 -14.28
C ILE A 142 7.54 -10.95 -13.91
N THR A 143 6.30 -10.48 -13.78
CA THR A 143 5.97 -9.12 -13.34
C THR A 143 6.59 -8.83 -11.98
N ASN A 144 6.46 -9.74 -11.01
CA ASN A 144 7.01 -9.58 -9.66
C ASN A 144 8.49 -10.01 -9.53
N SER A 145 9.19 -10.26 -10.63
CA SER A 145 10.61 -10.64 -10.59
C SER A 145 11.49 -9.46 -10.17
N ALA A 146 12.65 -9.76 -9.60
CA ALA A 146 13.60 -8.72 -9.21
C ALA A 146 14.06 -7.86 -10.40
N ALA A 147 14.21 -8.47 -11.58
CA ALA A 147 14.58 -7.75 -12.79
C ALA A 147 13.50 -6.74 -13.22
N SER A 148 12.22 -7.14 -13.19
CA SER A 148 11.08 -6.29 -13.59
C SER A 148 10.92 -5.10 -12.64
N ILE A 149 10.90 -5.36 -11.33
CA ILE A 149 10.77 -4.32 -10.29
C ILE A 149 11.96 -3.36 -10.35
N ALA A 150 13.19 -3.88 -10.42
CA ALA A 150 14.40 -3.06 -10.48
C ALA A 150 14.43 -2.18 -11.73
N ALA A 151 13.99 -2.70 -12.89
CA ALA A 151 13.91 -1.92 -14.12
C ALA A 151 12.92 -0.74 -13.99
N HIS A 152 11.74 -0.98 -13.40
CA HIS A 152 10.75 0.08 -13.19
C HIS A 152 11.26 1.16 -12.21
N VAL A 153 11.81 0.73 -11.07
CA VAL A 153 12.37 1.67 -10.07
C VAL A 153 13.56 2.45 -10.62
N ALA A 154 14.46 1.80 -11.37
CA ALA A 154 15.61 2.46 -11.99
C ALA A 154 15.17 3.50 -13.03
N LYS A 155 14.16 3.18 -13.85
CA LYS A 155 13.58 4.13 -14.81
C LYS A 155 13.07 5.39 -14.13
N CYS A 156 12.31 5.26 -13.03
CA CYS A 156 11.78 6.43 -12.32
C CYS A 156 12.87 7.17 -11.53
N THR A 157 13.84 6.45 -10.96
CA THR A 157 15.01 7.05 -10.30
C THR A 157 15.83 7.91 -11.26
N ALA A 158 16.01 7.46 -12.52
CA ALA A 158 16.67 8.24 -13.57
C ALA A 158 15.94 9.55 -13.92
N GLN A 159 14.66 9.66 -13.56
CA GLN A 159 13.85 10.87 -13.69
C GLN A 159 13.81 11.71 -12.39
N ASN A 160 14.70 11.42 -11.43
CA ASN A 160 14.74 12.05 -10.10
C ASN A 160 13.48 11.82 -9.26
N ILE A 161 12.76 10.72 -9.51
CA ILE A 161 11.59 10.33 -8.72
C ILE A 161 12.04 9.41 -7.61
N PHE A 162 11.82 9.84 -6.37
CA PHE A 162 12.01 8.99 -5.21
C PHE A 162 10.78 8.11 -4.99
N VAL A 163 10.89 6.82 -5.30
CA VAL A 163 9.84 5.83 -5.05
C VAL A 163 9.74 5.53 -3.55
N ASN A 164 8.56 5.66 -2.96
CA ASN A 164 8.28 5.31 -1.57
C ASN A 164 7.52 4.00 -1.45
N PHE A 165 6.58 3.74 -2.36
CA PHE A 165 5.77 2.53 -2.35
C PHE A 165 5.84 1.79 -3.69
N ILE A 166 5.78 0.47 -3.65
CA ILE A 166 5.58 -0.36 -4.84
C ILE A 166 4.33 -1.20 -4.60
N GLU A 167 3.35 -1.03 -5.46
CA GLU A 167 2.11 -1.80 -5.49
C GLU A 167 2.23 -2.92 -6.51
N VAL A 168 1.86 -4.13 -6.09
CA VAL A 168 1.92 -5.34 -6.92
C VAL A 168 0.69 -6.19 -6.65
N ASP A 169 0.26 -6.92 -7.67
CA ASP A 169 -0.67 -8.04 -7.51
C ASP A 169 0.07 -9.31 -7.13
N PHE A 170 -0.58 -10.20 -6.36
CA PHE A 170 -0.02 -11.51 -5.96
C PHE A 170 1.38 -11.42 -5.34
N GLY A 171 1.62 -10.44 -4.46
CA GLY A 171 2.95 -10.12 -3.91
C GLY A 171 3.67 -11.27 -3.18
N GLN A 172 2.99 -12.37 -2.88
CA GLN A 172 3.60 -13.62 -2.41
C GLN A 172 4.34 -14.43 -3.50
N THR A 173 4.17 -14.07 -4.77
CA THR A 173 4.80 -14.73 -5.93
C THR A 173 5.88 -13.84 -6.52
N GLY A 174 7.01 -14.42 -6.90
CA GLY A 174 8.17 -13.68 -7.41
C GLY A 174 9.12 -13.24 -6.30
N ASP A 175 9.87 -12.17 -6.54
CA ASP A 175 10.98 -11.73 -5.69
C ASP A 175 10.71 -10.38 -5.02
N VAL A 176 9.43 -10.01 -4.81
CA VAL A 176 9.03 -8.66 -4.41
C VAL A 176 9.78 -8.16 -3.17
N ILE A 177 9.85 -8.98 -2.11
CA ILE A 177 10.52 -8.61 -0.85
C ILE A 177 12.02 -8.47 -1.06
N ALA A 178 12.65 -9.45 -1.71
CA ALA A 178 14.08 -9.43 -1.98
C ALA A 178 14.48 -8.23 -2.86
N SER A 179 13.60 -7.83 -3.78
CA SER A 179 13.77 -6.65 -4.62
C SER A 179 13.81 -5.38 -3.77
N VAL A 180 12.85 -5.22 -2.85
CA VAL A 180 12.80 -4.06 -1.96
C VAL A 180 13.97 -4.04 -0.98
N ASP A 181 14.38 -5.17 -0.43
CA ASP A 181 15.58 -5.26 0.40
C ASP A 181 16.82 -4.81 -0.37
N THR A 182 17.00 -5.29 -1.60
CA THR A 182 18.12 -4.88 -2.47
C THR A 182 18.09 -3.38 -2.75
N ILE A 183 16.92 -2.86 -3.11
CA ILE A 183 16.70 -1.45 -3.41
C ILE A 183 16.95 -0.54 -2.20
N ASN A 184 16.68 -1.04 -0.98
CA ASN A 184 16.93 -0.35 0.29
C ASN A 184 18.34 -0.63 0.87
N GLY A 185 19.16 -1.45 0.23
CA GLY A 185 20.49 -1.82 0.73
C GLY A 185 20.47 -2.71 1.98
N VAL A 186 19.40 -3.46 2.22
CA VAL A 186 19.22 -4.34 3.37
C VAL A 186 19.98 -5.65 3.12
N SER A 187 21.06 -5.86 3.87
CA SER A 187 21.93 -7.06 3.74
C SER A 187 21.45 -8.27 4.54
N ARG A 188 20.45 -8.11 5.41
CA ARG A 188 19.82 -9.19 6.19
C ARG A 188 18.29 -9.12 6.10
N PRO A 189 17.69 -9.59 5.00
CA PRO A 189 16.24 -9.74 4.86
C PRO A 189 15.66 -10.51 6.06
N LYS A 190 14.58 -10.01 6.68
CA LYS A 190 13.72 -10.94 7.43
C LYS A 190 12.83 -11.62 6.40
N THR A 191 12.82 -12.94 6.38
CA THR A 191 11.87 -13.68 5.54
C THR A 191 10.45 -13.34 5.98
N LEU A 192 9.57 -12.98 5.04
CA LEU A 192 8.14 -12.94 5.33
C LEU A 192 7.69 -14.37 5.66
N ALA A 193 7.35 -14.61 6.91
CA ALA A 193 6.50 -15.75 7.23
C ALA A 193 5.13 -15.45 6.60
N VAL A 194 4.78 -16.16 5.53
CA VAL A 194 3.40 -16.15 5.03
C VAL A 194 2.54 -16.66 6.18
N ALA A 195 1.86 -15.75 6.89
CA ALA A 195 0.86 -16.15 7.85
C ALA A 195 -0.27 -16.79 7.04
N ASN A 196 -0.43 -18.11 7.15
CA ASN A 196 -1.68 -18.76 6.77
C ASN A 196 -2.77 -18.15 7.66
N GLY A 197 -3.45 -17.14 7.14
CA GLY A 197 -4.47 -16.39 7.86
C GLY A 197 -5.65 -17.28 8.22
N THR A 198 -5.57 -17.97 9.36
CA THR A 198 -6.76 -18.30 10.12
C THR A 198 -7.02 -17.09 11.02
N ALA A 199 -7.96 -16.24 10.60
CA ALA A 199 -8.50 -15.24 11.50
C ALA A 199 -9.01 -15.97 12.76
N PRO A 200 -8.67 -15.52 13.99
CA PRO A 200 -9.26 -16.10 15.18
C PRO A 200 -10.78 -15.93 15.10
N ALA A 201 -11.50 -17.04 15.31
CA ALA A 201 -12.95 -17.06 15.29
C ALA A 201 -13.48 -15.99 16.26
N ALA A 202 -14.21 -15.00 15.74
CA ALA A 202 -14.96 -14.09 16.58
C ALA A 202 -15.98 -14.91 17.37
N ALA A 203 -15.99 -14.76 18.69
CA ALA A 203 -17.02 -15.35 19.54
C ALA A 203 -18.38 -14.74 19.17
N SER A 204 -19.17 -15.50 18.42
CA SER A 204 -20.50 -15.10 17.94
C SER A 204 -21.51 -15.07 19.07
N SER A 205 -22.06 -13.90 19.38
CA SER A 205 -23.34 -13.77 20.06
C SER A 205 -24.12 -12.56 19.55
N VAL A 206 -24.64 -12.63 18.33
CA VAL A 206 -25.71 -11.74 17.84
C VAL A 206 -26.69 -12.55 16.99
N PRO A 207 -28.03 -12.38 17.12
CA PRO A 207 -29.03 -13.21 16.46
C PRO A 207 -29.11 -12.96 14.95
N SER A 208 -29.44 -14.03 14.24
CA SER A 208 -29.65 -14.16 12.81
C SER A 208 -30.52 -13.06 12.18
N GLN A 209 -29.92 -12.32 11.24
CA GLN A 209 -30.63 -11.64 10.15
C GLN A 209 -30.03 -12.06 8.81
N THR A 210 -30.90 -12.21 7.83
CA THR A 210 -30.73 -12.77 6.48
C THR A 210 -29.62 -12.12 5.64
N PRO A 211 -29.06 -12.84 4.65
CA PRO A 211 -27.80 -12.46 4.00
C PRO A 211 -28.00 -11.34 2.96
N SER A 212 -27.39 -10.19 3.21
CA SER A 212 -27.00 -9.24 2.16
C SER A 212 -25.51 -9.42 1.88
N THR A 213 -25.17 -9.87 0.66
CA THR A 213 -23.80 -10.02 0.19
C THR A 213 -23.20 -8.65 -0.12
N SER A 214 -22.38 -8.13 0.78
CA SER A 214 -21.42 -7.07 0.50
C SER A 214 -20.12 -7.44 1.20
N GLY A 215 -19.18 -8.02 0.44
CA GLY A 215 -17.83 -8.30 0.94
C GLY A 215 -17.07 -6.99 1.14
N THR A 216 -16.56 -6.76 2.34
CA THR A 216 -15.59 -5.72 2.64
C THR A 216 -14.21 -6.34 2.68
N SER A 217 -13.33 -5.95 1.77
CA SER A 217 -11.91 -6.30 1.81
C SER A 217 -11.11 -5.12 2.39
N ALA A 218 -10.18 -5.41 3.28
CA ALA A 218 -9.20 -4.46 3.79
C ALA A 218 -7.83 -4.89 3.27
N GLY A 219 -7.19 -4.04 2.46
CA GLY A 219 -5.79 -4.24 2.08
C GLY A 219 -4.89 -4.17 3.30
N ALA A 220 -4.02 -5.16 3.49
CA ALA A 220 -3.02 -5.18 4.55
C ALA A 220 -1.63 -4.89 3.96
N VAL A 221 -1.06 -3.75 4.33
CA VAL A 221 0.31 -3.36 3.98
C VAL A 221 1.25 -3.97 5.02
N MET A 222 2.13 -4.89 4.60
CA MET A 222 3.11 -5.53 5.48
C MET A 222 4.48 -4.86 5.30
N GLY A 223 4.81 -3.94 6.22
CA GLY A 223 6.10 -3.26 6.21
C GLY A 223 7.18 -3.98 6.98
N LEU A 224 8.30 -4.26 6.29
CA LEU A 224 9.52 -4.75 6.91
C LEU A 224 10.56 -3.62 6.91
N ALA A 225 10.98 -3.17 8.09
CA ALA A 225 12.11 -2.26 8.24
C ALA A 225 13.14 -2.88 9.20
N GLY A 226 14.34 -3.18 8.70
CA GLY A 226 15.47 -3.72 9.44
C GLY A 226 16.63 -2.73 9.59
N LEU A 227 16.87 -2.34 10.84
CA LEU A 227 17.97 -1.61 11.51
C LEU A 227 19.10 -0.87 10.75
N LEU A 228 19.20 0.41 11.17
CA LEU A 228 20.36 1.27 11.46
C LEU A 228 21.44 1.51 10.38
N GLY A 229 21.44 2.76 9.88
CA GLY A 229 22.65 3.43 9.42
C GLY A 229 22.44 4.30 8.20
N THR A 230 22.28 5.61 8.41
CA THR A 230 22.19 6.70 7.42
C THR A 230 20.86 6.82 6.66
N ALA A 231 20.51 8.06 6.32
CA ALA A 231 19.18 8.52 5.92
C ALA A 231 18.67 7.90 4.60
N VAL A 232 18.17 6.67 4.66
CA VAL A 232 17.38 6.07 3.58
C VAL A 232 15.91 6.18 3.97
N ALA A 233 15.14 7.00 3.25
CA ALA A 233 13.69 6.88 3.28
C ALA A 233 13.35 5.47 2.79
N ALA A 234 12.86 4.58 3.66
CA ALA A 234 12.64 3.20 3.24
C ALA A 234 11.49 3.14 2.22
N ARG A 235 11.69 2.31 1.21
CA ARG A 235 10.66 1.95 0.24
C ARG A 235 9.85 0.78 0.80
N LEU A 236 8.54 0.90 0.78
CA LEU A 236 7.57 -0.02 1.38
C LEU A 236 6.73 -0.71 0.29
N ILE A 237 6.30 -1.95 0.51
CA ILE A 237 5.42 -2.66 -0.44
C ILE A 237 3.97 -2.50 0.01
N VAL A 238 3.12 -2.07 -0.91
CA VAL A 238 1.66 -2.12 -0.76
C VAL A 238 1.21 -3.37 -1.51
N VAL A 239 0.64 -4.34 -0.80
CA VAL A 239 0.08 -5.53 -1.44
C VAL A 239 -1.41 -5.27 -1.63
N SER A 240 -1.83 -5.06 -2.87
CA SER A 240 -3.24 -5.03 -3.22
C SER A 240 -3.75 -6.47 -3.27
N LEU A 241 -4.60 -6.80 -2.30
CA LEU A 241 -5.37 -8.04 -2.32
C LEU A 241 -6.66 -7.74 -3.06
N GLY A 242 -6.60 -7.74 -4.40
CA GLY A 242 -7.81 -7.62 -5.21
C GLY A 242 -8.77 -8.78 -4.92
N PHE A 243 -9.92 -8.48 -4.31
CA PHE A 243 -11.03 -9.42 -4.19
C PHE A 243 -12.36 -8.69 -4.41
N LEU A 244 -12.99 -9.05 -5.54
CA LEU A 244 -14.41 -9.03 -5.93
C LEU A 244 -15.23 -7.76 -5.68
#